data_AF-A0A920U2K3-F1
#
_entry.id   AF-A0A920U2K3-F1
#
_cell.length_a   1.000
_cell.length_b   1.000
_cell.length_c   1.000
_cell.angle_alpha   90.00
_cell.angle_beta   90.00
_cell.angle_gamma   90.00
#
_symmetry.space_group_name_H-M   'P 1'
#
loop_
_entity.id
_entity.type
_entity.pdbx_description
1 polymer ?
#
loop_
_entity_poly.entity_id
_entity_poly.type
_entity_poly.pdbx_seq_one_letter_code
_entity_poly.pdbx_strand_id
1 'polypeptide(L)'
;MFRRRSPVRAPVSFLFEGKEILAEQGDSVAAALLAAGVSVFRHTAVSGAARAPFCMIGNCFECLVEIDGENRQPELSGNGA
;
A
#
# COMPACT_ATOMS: atom_id res chain seq x y z
N MET A 1 -9.91 -3.99 -11.19
CA MET A 1 -9.44 -4.51 -9.88
C MET A 1 -7.98 -4.86 -10.01
N PHE A 2 -7.14 -4.43 -9.06
CA PHE A 2 -5.73 -4.79 -9.06
C PHE A 2 -5.60 -6.29 -8.89
N ARG A 3 -4.81 -6.94 -9.75
CA ARG A 3 -4.57 -8.38 -9.70
C ARG A 3 -3.10 -8.64 -9.99
N ARG A 4 -2.45 -9.32 -9.06
CA ARG A 4 -1.06 -9.76 -9.22
C ARG A 4 -0.98 -10.72 -10.42
N ARG A 5 -0.06 -10.49 -11.35
CA ARG A 5 0.10 -11.32 -12.56
C ARG A 5 0.85 -12.62 -12.29
N SER A 6 1.76 -12.61 -11.33
CA SER A 6 2.61 -13.75 -10.96
C SER A 6 2.24 -14.25 -9.56
N PRO A 7 2.44 -15.55 -9.27
CA PRO A 7 2.33 -16.06 -7.91
C PRO A 7 3.45 -15.48 -7.04
N VAL A 8 3.16 -15.25 -5.76
CA VAL A 8 4.12 -14.77 -4.76
C VAL A 8 5.23 -15.81 -4.57
N ARG A 9 6.49 -15.40 -4.74
CA ARG A 9 7.67 -16.28 -4.62
C ARG A 9 8.41 -16.08 -3.30
N ALA A 10 8.45 -14.86 -2.78
CA ALA A 10 9.08 -14.50 -1.52
C ALA A 10 8.04 -13.87 -0.58
N PRO A 11 7.15 -14.67 0.04
CA PRO A 11 6.07 -14.14 0.86
C PRO A 11 6.59 -13.42 2.10
N VAL A 12 6.02 -12.25 2.38
CA VAL A 12 6.20 -11.50 3.62
C VAL A 12 4.81 -11.12 4.15
N SER A 13 4.63 -11.13 5.47
CA SER A 13 3.38 -10.70 6.10
C SER A 13 3.59 -9.46 6.97
N PHE A 14 2.57 -8.61 6.99
CA PHE A 14 2.50 -7.45 7.87
C PHE A 14 1.06 -7.21 8.31
N LEU A 15 0.88 -6.45 9.38
CA LEU A 15 -0.45 -6.08 9.89
C LEU A 15 -0.86 -4.72 9.34
N PHE A 16 -2.08 -4.63 8.82
CA PHE A 16 -2.73 -3.38 8.43
C PHE A 16 -4.13 -3.35 9.01
N GLU A 17 -4.45 -2.34 9.82
CA GLU A 17 -5.77 -2.22 10.49
C GLU A 17 -6.16 -3.51 11.25
N GLY A 18 -5.18 -4.18 11.88
CA GLY A 18 -5.37 -5.45 12.57
C GLY A 18 -5.57 -6.67 11.67
N LYS A 19 -5.48 -6.53 10.34
CA LYS A 19 -5.56 -7.63 9.37
C LYS A 19 -4.18 -8.03 8.90
N GLU A 20 -3.92 -9.33 8.84
CA GLU A 20 -2.70 -9.85 8.24
C GLU A 20 -2.78 -9.73 6.71
N ILE A 21 -1.78 -9.06 6.12
CA ILE A 21 -1.65 -8.83 4.69
C ILE A 21 -0.47 -9.64 4.19
N LEU A 22 -0.73 -10.51 3.22
CA LEU A 22 0.31 -11.25 2.50
C LEU A 22 0.81 -10.43 1.32
N ALA A 23 2.12 -10.17 1.30
CA ALA A 23 2.81 -9.48 0.22
C ALA A 23 4.00 -10.29 -0.28
N GLU A 24 4.66 -9.80 -1.31
CA GLU A 24 5.90 -10.33 -1.84
C GLU A 24 7.03 -9.36 -1.51
N GLN A 25 8.20 -9.89 -1.15
CA GLN A 25 9.38 -9.08 -0.96
C GLN A 25 9.69 -8.26 -2.22
N GLY A 26 9.83 -6.95 -2.07
CA GLY A 26 10.02 -5.99 -3.17
C GLY A 26 8.74 -5.36 -3.72
N ASP A 27 7.55 -5.78 -3.24
CA ASP A 27 6.33 -5.01 -3.48
C ASP A 27 6.39 -3.65 -2.79
N SER A 28 5.80 -2.63 -3.38
CA SER A 28 5.40 -1.44 -2.61
C SER A 28 4.25 -1.79 -1.65
N VAL A 29 4.15 -1.07 -0.52
CA VAL A 29 3.02 -1.25 0.42
C VAL A 29 1.69 -1.00 -0.30
N ALA A 30 1.66 -0.08 -1.27
CA ALA A 30 0.50 0.15 -2.11
C ALA A 30 0.11 -1.06 -2.96
N ALA A 31 1.08 -1.71 -3.62
CA ALA A 31 0.81 -2.91 -4.39
C ALA A 31 0.34 -4.07 -3.50
N ALA A 32 0.93 -4.23 -2.31
CA ALA A 32 0.54 -5.24 -1.34
C ALA A 32 -0.91 -5.06 -0.87
N LEU A 33 -1.26 -3.84 -0.42
CA LEU A 33 -2.60 -3.53 0.05
C LEU A 33 -3.65 -3.68 -1.06
N LEU A 34 -3.35 -3.22 -2.28
CA LEU A 34 -4.23 -3.42 -3.43
C LEU A 34 -4.41 -4.91 -3.78
N ALA A 35 -3.34 -5.72 -3.69
CA ALA A 35 -3.42 -7.17 -3.91
C ALA A 35 -4.28 -7.87 -2.85
N ALA A 36 -4.27 -7.36 -1.62
CA ALA A 36 -5.14 -7.81 -0.54
C ALA A 36 -6.58 -7.25 -0.61
N GLY A 37 -6.90 -6.48 -1.66
CA GLY A 37 -8.24 -5.93 -1.88
C GLY A 37 -8.52 -4.64 -1.12
N VAL A 38 -7.53 -4.03 -0.48
CA VAL A 38 -7.67 -2.71 0.14
C VAL A 38 -7.68 -1.66 -0.97
N SER A 39 -8.80 -0.98 -1.12
CA SER A 39 -8.99 0.08 -2.11
C SER A 39 -9.05 1.48 -1.51
N VAL A 40 -8.96 1.61 -0.19
CA VAL A 40 -9.04 2.87 0.53
C VAL A 40 -7.83 2.99 1.44
N PHE A 41 -7.02 4.01 1.20
CA PHE A 41 -5.74 4.24 1.89
C PHE A 41 -5.83 5.43 2.82
N ARG A 42 -6.53 6.48 2.39
CA ARG A 42 -6.83 7.64 3.22
C ARG A 42 -8.17 8.25 2.84
N HIS A 43 -8.64 9.15 3.69
CA HIS A 43 -9.79 10.01 3.42
C HIS A 43 -9.31 11.47 3.25
N THR A 44 -9.97 12.26 2.40
CA THR A 44 -9.66 13.69 2.29
C THR A 44 -10.08 14.43 3.55
N ALA A 45 -9.27 15.39 4.01
CA ALA A 45 -9.54 16.12 5.25
C ALA A 45 -10.85 16.93 5.21
N VAL A 46 -11.21 17.47 4.04
CA VAL A 46 -12.38 18.36 3.90
C VAL A 46 -13.67 17.59 3.60
N SER A 47 -13.64 16.65 2.66
CA SER A 47 -14.84 15.95 2.18
C SER A 47 -14.97 14.51 2.64
N GLY A 48 -13.98 13.96 3.35
CA GLY A 48 -13.98 12.56 3.77
C GLY A 48 -13.96 11.57 2.59
N ALA A 49 -13.61 12.01 1.39
CA ALA A 49 -13.64 11.17 0.21
C ALA A 49 -12.53 10.10 0.29
N ALA A 50 -12.90 8.84 0.10
CA ALA A 50 -11.98 7.71 0.06
C ALA A 50 -11.00 7.83 -1.12
N ARG A 51 -9.71 7.70 -0.84
CA ARG A 51 -8.64 7.81 -1.84
C ARG A 51 -7.85 6.51 -1.94
N ALA A 52 -7.44 6.21 -3.16
CA ALA A 52 -6.66 5.04 -3.53
C ALA A 52 -5.41 5.47 -4.32
N PRO A 53 -4.34 4.66 -4.34
CA PRO A 53 -3.18 4.92 -5.18
C PRO A 53 -3.59 5.11 -6.64
N PHE A 54 -3.27 6.28 -7.20
CA PHE A 54 -3.57 6.61 -8.60
C PHE A 54 -2.34 6.48 -9.50
N CYS A 55 -1.22 7.10 -9.10
CA CYS A 55 0.00 7.13 -9.91
C CYS A 55 0.87 5.87 -9.81
N MET A 56 0.67 5.04 -8.77
CA MET A 56 1.50 3.87 -8.43
C MET A 56 3.00 4.12 -8.22
N ILE A 57 3.42 5.39 -8.14
CA ILE A 57 4.83 5.82 -7.96
C ILE A 57 5.01 6.81 -6.79
N GLY A 58 4.00 6.98 -5.94
CA GLY A 58 4.07 7.86 -4.76
C GLY A 58 3.87 9.37 -4.99
N ASN A 59 3.93 9.88 -6.23
CA ASN A 59 3.82 11.33 -6.52
C ASN A 59 2.42 11.95 -6.31
N CYS A 60 1.35 11.15 -6.35
CA CYS A 60 -0.01 11.68 -6.18
C CYS A 60 -0.43 11.87 -4.71
N PHE A 61 0.33 11.34 -3.74
CA PHE A 61 0.01 11.35 -2.30
C PHE A 61 -1.31 10.68 -1.89
N GLU A 62 -2.06 10.11 -2.82
CA GLU A 62 -3.32 9.37 -2.53
C GLU A 62 -3.09 8.04 -1.82
N CYS A 63 -1.85 7.55 -1.78
CA CYS A 63 -1.46 6.30 -1.16
C CYS A 63 -0.78 6.46 0.21
N LEU A 64 -0.80 7.66 0.80
CA LEU A 64 -0.24 7.89 2.15
C LEU A 64 -0.94 7.00 3.19
N VAL A 65 -0.12 6.31 3.98
CA VAL A 65 -0.54 5.46 5.11
C VAL A 65 0.39 5.70 6.29
N GLU A 66 -0.12 5.48 7.49
CA GLU A 66 0.69 5.49 8.70
C GLU A 66 1.37 4.13 8.86
N ILE A 67 2.69 4.13 9.02
CA ILE A 67 3.51 2.94 9.25
C ILE A 67 4.30 3.20 10.53
N ASP A 68 4.04 2.41 11.56
CA ASP A 68 4.68 2.52 12.88
C ASP A 68 4.53 3.91 13.53
N GLY A 69 3.38 4.56 13.35
CA GLY A 69 3.11 5.89 13.90
C GLY A 69 3.65 7.06 13.08
N GLU A 70 4.28 6.79 11.93
CA GLU A 70 4.76 7.82 11.01
C GLU A 70 4.01 7.76 9.67
N ASN A 71 3.55 8.90 9.18
CA ASN A 71 3.00 9.01 7.83
C ASN A 71 4.11 8.81 6.80
N ARG A 72 4.09 7.68 6.09
CA ARG A 72 5.05 7.37 5.03
C ARG A 72 4.37 7.24 3.68
N GLN A 73 5.12 7.57 2.63
CA GLN A 73 4.81 7.07 1.31
C GLN A 73 5.06 5.55 1.32
N PRO A 74 4.15 4.75 0.76
CA PRO A 74 4.20 3.29 0.81
C PRO A 74 5.26 2.70 -0.13
N GLU A 75 6.51 3.13 0.01
CA GLU A 75 7.68 2.45 -0.54
C GLU A 75 8.09 1.41 0.50
N LEU A 76 7.81 0.11 0.26
CA LEU A 76 8.40 -0.93 1.08
C LEU A 76 9.89 -0.93 0.71
N SER A 77 10.76 -0.64 1.68
CA SER A 77 12.21 -0.49 1.45
C SER A 77 12.78 -1.58 0.53
N GLY A 78 13.29 -1.12 -0.62
CA GLY A 78 13.91 -1.93 -1.65
C GLY A 78 14.40 -1.06 -2.80
N ASN A 79 15.38 -0.18 -2.50
CA ASN A 79 16.06 0.80 -3.37
C ASN A 79 15.34 2.15 -3.60
N GLY A 80 15.69 3.09 -2.71
CA GLY A 80 15.60 4.53 -2.92
C GLY A 80 16.95 5.23 -2.64
N ALA A 81 18.05 4.56 -3.01
CA ALA A 81 19.38 5.10 -3.33
C ALA A 81 20.12 4.04 -4.16
#